data_AF-A4WM32-F1
#
_entry.id   AF-A4WM32-F1
#
_cell.length_a   1.000
_cell.length_b   1.000
_cell.length_c   1.000
_cell.angle_alpha   90.00
_cell.angle_beta   90.00
_cell.angle_gamma   90.00
#
_symmetry.space_group_name_H-M   'P 1'
#
loop_
_entity.id
_entity.type
_entity.pdbx_description
1 polymer ?
#
loop_
_entity_poly.entity_id
_entity_poly.type
_entity_poly.pdbx_seq_one_letter_code
_entity_poly.pdbx_strand_id
1 'polypeptide(L)'
;MPRRGENKTRIKTIGILGFFFVISALFIALEQSYKQAHCPVARCLDPLLVVIALLLLIVGSVFLLFSIAQFINVKIEENLKT
;
A
#
# COMPACT_ATOMS: atom_id res chain seq x y z
N MET A 1 7.37 23.45 -15.85
CA MET A 1 6.06 23.02 -15.30
C MET A 1 5.75 21.64 -15.88
N PRO A 2 5.69 20.56 -15.07
CA PRO A 2 5.32 19.25 -15.59
C PRO A 2 3.91 19.29 -16.19
N ARG A 3 3.72 18.69 -17.37
CA ARG A 3 2.43 18.72 -18.08
C ARG A 3 1.38 18.05 -17.21
N ARG A 4 0.20 18.66 -17.08
CA ARG A 4 -0.95 18.19 -16.27
C ARG A 4 -1.30 16.70 -16.48
N GLY A 5 -1.05 16.15 -17.67
CA GLY A 5 -1.24 14.72 -17.99
C GLY A 5 -0.18 13.79 -17.38
N GLU A 6 1.06 14.25 -17.23
CA GLU A 6 2.18 13.47 -16.69
C GLU A 6 2.01 13.26 -15.17
N ASN A 7 1.52 14.28 -14.47
CA ASN A 7 1.23 14.20 -13.04
C ASN A 7 0.07 13.24 -12.73
N LYS A 8 -0.95 13.17 -13.60
CA LYS A 8 -2.08 12.25 -13.45
C LYS A 8 -1.66 10.78 -13.59
N THR A 9 -0.80 10.46 -14.56
CA THR A 9 -0.25 9.11 -14.74
C THR A 9 0.61 8.71 -13.55
N ARG A 10 1.48 9.62 -13.08
CA ARG A 10 2.37 9.35 -11.95
C ARG A 10 1.61 9.08 -10.65
N ILE A 11 0.56 9.85 -10.36
CA ILE A 11 -0.30 9.62 -9.17
C ILE A 11 -0.98 8.26 -9.26
N LYS A 12 -1.51 7.89 -10.43
CA LYS A 12 -2.11 6.55 -10.64
C LYS A 12 -1.10 5.43 -10.43
N THR A 13 0.10 5.56 -10.98
CA THR A 13 1.17 4.55 -10.81
C THR A 13 1.56 4.40 -9.34
N ILE A 14 1.69 5.52 -8.60
CA ILE A 14 1.99 5.49 -7.16
C ILE A 14 0.86 4.81 -6.37
N GLY A 15 -0.40 5.12 -6.69
CA GLY A 15 -1.56 4.48 -6.06
C GLY A 15 -1.61 2.97 -6.32
N ILE A 16 -1.36 2.53 -7.56
CA ILE A 16 -1.31 1.10 -7.92
C ILE A 16 -0.16 0.40 -7.17
N LEU A 17 1.01 1.03 -7.11
CA LEU A 17 2.16 0.48 -6.41
C LEU A 17 1.89 0.36 -4.90
N GLY A 18 1.28 1.38 -4.29
CA GLY A 18 0.85 1.32 -2.89
C GLY A 18 -0.14 0.18 -2.63
N PHE A 19 -1.12 0.00 -3.51
CA PHE A 19 -2.09 -1.08 -3.42
C PHE A 19 -1.44 -2.46 -3.56
N PHE A 20 -0.49 -2.61 -4.48
CA PHE A 20 0.29 -3.84 -4.67
C PHE A 20 1.07 -4.23 -3.39
N PHE A 21 1.69 -3.27 -2.72
CA PHE A 21 2.39 -3.53 -1.45
C PHE A 21 1.44 -3.96 -0.34
N VAL A 22 0.26 -3.35 -0.22
CA VAL A 22 -0.75 -3.75 0.77
C VAL A 22 -1.28 -5.16 0.50
N ILE A 23 -1.58 -5.51 -0.75
CA ILE A 23 -2.02 -6.87 -1.10
C ILE A 23 -0.92 -7.89 -0.80
N SER A 24 0.33 -7.57 -1.13
CA SER A 24 1.45 -8.47 -0.86
C SER A 24 1.62 -8.72 0.63
N ALA A 25 1.50 -7.67 1.47
CA ALA A 25 1.49 -7.80 2.92
C ALA A 25 0.34 -8.69 3.43
N LEU A 26 -0.88 -8.48 2.92
CA LEU A 26 -2.05 -9.29 3.24
C LEU A 26 -1.86 -10.76 2.86
N PHE A 27 -1.29 -11.03 1.69
CA PHE A 27 -1.02 -12.39 1.22
C PHE A 27 -0.05 -13.12 2.16
N ILE A 28 1.05 -12.46 2.54
CA ILE A 28 2.01 -13.02 3.50
C ILE A 28 1.33 -13.26 4.85
N ALA A 29 0.56 -12.31 5.36
CA ALA A 29 -0.16 -12.46 6.62
C ALA A 29 -1.15 -13.63 6.58
N LEU A 30 -1.83 -13.84 5.46
CA LEU A 30 -2.76 -14.95 5.25
C LEU A 30 -2.03 -16.29 5.20
N GLU A 31 -0.92 -16.39 4.45
CA GLU A 31 -0.11 -17.60 4.36
C GLU A 31 0.46 -17.99 5.74
N GLN A 32 0.97 -17.02 6.48
CA GLN A 32 1.49 -17.21 7.84
C GLN A 32 0.39 -17.64 8.81
N SER A 33 -0.81 -17.05 8.71
CA SER A 33 -1.97 -17.45 9.51
C SER A 33 -2.44 -18.87 9.17
N TYR A 34 -2.45 -19.23 7.88
CA TYR A 34 -2.80 -20.56 7.42
C TYR A 34 -1.82 -21.62 7.93
N LYS A 35 -0.50 -21.35 7.82
CA LYS A 35 0.56 -22.23 8.35
C LYS A 35 0.44 -22.40 9.86
N GLN A 36 0.20 -21.32 10.60
CA GLN A 36 0.03 -21.38 12.05
C GLN A 36 -1.24 -22.17 12.45
N ALA A 37 -2.33 -22.04 11.69
CA ALA A 37 -3.58 -22.77 11.95
C ALA A 37 -3.49 -24.28 11.65
N HIS A 38 -2.66 -24.69 10.69
CA HIS A 38 -2.49 -26.09 10.28
C HIS A 38 -1.24 -26.74 10.88
N CYS A 39 -0.56 -26.09 11.81
CA CYS A 39 0.65 -26.67 12.35
C CYS A 39 0.39 -27.63 13.51
N PRO A 40 0.99 -28.83 13.51
CA PRO A 40 0.90 -29.78 14.63
C PRO A 40 1.75 -29.36 15.84
N VAL A 41 2.51 -28.26 15.74
CA VAL A 41 3.42 -27.76 16.77
C VAL A 41 3.01 -26.34 17.19
N ALA A 42 3.30 -25.94 18.43
CA ALA A 42 2.82 -24.69 19.01
C ALA A 42 3.16 -23.40 18.22
N ARG A 43 4.26 -23.38 17.45
CA ARG A 43 4.63 -22.25 16.58
C ARG A 43 5.32 -22.74 15.30
N CYS A 44 4.75 -22.35 14.17
CA CYS A 44 5.34 -22.53 12.83
C CYS A 44 5.36 -21.25 12.01
N LEU A 45 4.96 -20.16 12.65
CA LEU A 45 5.05 -18.81 12.13
C LEU A 45 6.51 -18.42 11.91
N ASP A 46 6.84 -17.93 10.73
CA ASP A 46 8.15 -17.35 10.45
C ASP A 46 8.14 -15.86 10.84
N PRO A 47 8.81 -15.46 11.94
CA PRO A 47 8.77 -14.10 12.44
C PRO A 47 9.36 -13.10 11.44
N LEU A 48 10.30 -13.52 10.59
CA LEU A 48 10.91 -12.64 9.59
C LEU A 48 9.88 -12.23 8.54
N LEU A 49 9.08 -13.18 8.05
CA LEU A 49 8.04 -12.92 7.06
C LEU A 49 6.94 -12.01 7.62
N VAL A 50 6.62 -12.13 8.91
CA VAL A 50 5.67 -11.22 9.58
C VAL A 50 6.20 -9.79 9.64
N VAL A 51 7.49 -9.61 9.96
CA VAL A 51 8.12 -8.28 9.96
C VAL A 51 8.14 -7.70 8.55
N ILE A 52 8.46 -8.50 7.53
CA ILE A 52 8.41 -8.07 6.13
C ILE A 52 6.99 -7.64 5.73
N ALA A 53 5.97 -8.41 6.10
CA ALA A 53 4.58 -8.05 5.84
C ALA A 53 4.19 -6.73 6.51
N LEU A 54 4.63 -6.50 7.75
CA LEU A 54 4.41 -5.23 8.46
C LEU A 54 5.05 -4.05 7.72
N LEU A 55 6.31 -4.19 7.28
CA LEU A 55 7.02 -3.15 6.54
C LEU A 55 6.33 -2.85 5.21
N LEU A 56 5.92 -3.88 4.46
CA LEU A 56 5.18 -3.74 3.20
C LEU A 56 3.85 -3.01 3.43
N LEU A 57 3.16 -3.31 4.52
CA LEU A 57 1.91 -2.65 4.88
C LEU A 57 2.13 -1.16 5.17
N ILE A 58 3.15 -0.81 5.97
CA ILE A 58 3.51 0.58 6.26
C ILE A 58 3.84 1.33 4.97
N VAL A 59 4.71 0.77 4.13
CA VAL A 59 5.13 1.39 2.87
C VAL A 59 3.93 1.57 1.94
N GLY A 60 3.09 0.54 1.80
CA GLY A 60 1.87 0.60 1.00
C GLY A 60 0.89 1.67 1.49
N SER A 61 0.65 1.75 2.80
CA SER A 61 -0.19 2.78 3.41
C SER A 61 0.34 4.19 3.16
N VAL A 62 1.65 4.42 3.27
CA VAL A 62 2.26 5.73 2.99
C VAL A 62 2.05 6.14 1.53
N PHE A 63 2.24 5.23 0.58
CA PHE A 63 2.00 5.53 -0.84
C PHE A 63 0.53 5.85 -1.13
N LEU A 64 -0.40 5.13 -0.51
CA LEU A 64 -1.83 5.39 -0.66
C LEU A 64 -2.22 6.75 -0.09
N LEU A 65 -1.76 7.08 1.13
CA LEU A 65 -2.01 8.38 1.77
C LEU A 65 -1.45 9.52 0.93
N PHE A 66 -0.24 9.37 0.39
CA PHE A 66 0.36 10.36 -0.50
C PHE A 66 -0.49 10.56 -1.77
N SER A 67 -0.97 9.46 -2.37
CA SER A 67 -1.86 9.53 -3.54
C SER A 67 -3.17 10.26 -3.23
N ILE A 68 -3.78 10.02 -2.06
CA ILE A 68 -5.01 10.67 -1.61
C ILE A 68 -4.77 12.17 -1.37
N ALA A 69 -3.68 12.53 -0.68
CA ALA A 69 -3.35 13.93 -0.40
C ALA A 69 -3.15 14.73 -1.69
N GLN A 70 -2.48 14.17 -2.68
CA GLN A 70 -2.33 14.79 -4.01
C GLN A 70 -3.67 14.98 -4.71
N PHE A 71 -4.54 13.97 -4.66
CA PHE A 71 -5.88 14.07 -5.25
C PHE A 71 -6.71 15.18 -4.60
N ILE A 72 -6.71 15.26 -3.27
CA ILE A 72 -7.41 16.30 -2.51
C ILE A 72 -6.87 17.69 -2.86
N ASN A 73 -5.54 17.86 -2.89
CA ASN A 73 -4.92 19.14 -3.23
C ASN A 73 -5.31 19.62 -4.64
N VAL A 74 -5.29 18.71 -5.63
CA VAL A 74 -5.73 19.04 -7.00
C VAL A 74 -7.20 19.44 -7.01
N LYS A 75 -8.06 18.75 -6.24
CA LYS A 75 -9.48 19.08 -6.15
C LYS A 75 -9.73 20.43 -5.46
N ILE A 76 -8.98 20.76 -4.42
CA ILE A 76 -9.07 22.06 -3.75
C ILE A 76 -8.66 23.18 -4.72
N GLU A 77 -7.57 22.99 -5.48
CA GLU A 77 -7.10 23.96 -6.47
C GLU A 77 -8.11 24.17 -7.62
N GLU A 78 -8.82 23.12 -8.04
CA GLU A 78 -9.93 23.25 -9.01
C GLU A 78 -11.08 24.10 -8.47
N ASN A 79 -11.48 23.91 -7.21
CA ASN A 79 -12.58 24.65 -6.61
C ASN A 79 -12.23 26.11 -6.28
N LEU A 80 -10.98 26.41 -5.92
CA LEU A 80 -10.52 27.78 -5.61
C LEU A 80 -10.30 28.67 -6.84
N LYS A 81 -10.15 28.07 -8.04
CA LYS A 81 -9.98 28.81 -9.31
C LYS A 81 -11.32 29.11 -10.01
N THR A 82 -12.43 28.66 -9.44
CA THR A 82 -13.79 28.94 -9.90
C THR A 82 -14.34 30.12 -9.11
#